data_AF-A0A3B9RXW8-F1
#
_entry.id   AF-A0A3B9RXW8-F1
#
_cell.length_a   1.000
_cell.length_b   1.000
_cell.length_c   1.000
_cell.angle_alpha   90.00
_cell.angle_beta   90.00
_cell.angle_gamma   90.00
#
_symmetry.space_group_name_H-M   'P 1'
#
loop_
_entity.id
_entity.type
_entity.pdbx_description
1 polymer ?
#
loop_
_entity_poly.entity_id
_entity_poly.type
_entity_poly.pdbx_seq_one_letter_code
_entity_poly.pdbx_strand_id
1 'polypeptide(L)'
;RADLIMVTLKGDRRGGPEVDYTVNPSLGIPHITGAEGSTEPVANALPAWDCVAGNMVVSSLLAAERDRLRTGRGQDVEFALKDAAAAVIGHLGMIGEATIYDQQRGKSGNSVYGAYGQDFECACGGRVVVIGLTLRQWRGLLKATDKAQEIKNLEQKLNLSLDDEGYRWEHRHEINDIFRSWFAQRKISDFEKSFNDFGLTWSRFRTTKEAITEDKDTFTDNPMFETLNFEGIGQYMVPRSPLEFSNYDPLPAQKPPKLGQHTEEILGDIMKLGSGEIGALFDSGTVGSSK
;
A
#
# COMPACT_ATOMS: atom_id res chain seq x y z
N ARG A 1 28.15 -20.77 9.83
CA ARG A 1 27.67 -21.26 11.14
C ARG A 1 26.45 -22.16 10.89
N ALA A 2 26.26 -23.25 11.65
CA ALA A 2 25.16 -24.20 11.40
C ALA A 2 23.77 -23.69 11.84
N ASP A 3 23.73 -22.62 12.64
CA ASP A 3 22.54 -21.96 13.18
C ASP A 3 22.12 -20.72 12.38
N LEU A 4 22.86 -20.39 11.30
CA LEU A 4 22.63 -19.20 10.50
C LEU A 4 21.33 -19.34 9.71
N ILE A 5 20.48 -18.32 9.80
CA ILE A 5 19.35 -18.17 8.89
C ILE A 5 19.72 -17.12 7.86
N MET A 6 19.64 -17.48 6.59
CA MET A 6 19.88 -16.57 5.48
C MET A 6 18.62 -16.48 4.65
N VAL A 7 18.08 -15.26 4.50
CA VAL A 7 16.97 -15.01 3.58
C VAL A 7 17.50 -14.27 2.37
N THR A 8 17.34 -14.86 1.19
CA THR A 8 17.82 -14.33 -0.08
C THR A 8 16.63 -13.94 -0.95
N LEU A 9 16.45 -12.65 -1.17
CA LEU A 9 15.52 -12.11 -2.16
C LEU A 9 16.26 -11.87 -3.48
N LYS A 10 15.92 -12.65 -4.50
CA LYS A 10 16.43 -12.49 -5.87
C LYS A 10 15.48 -11.61 -6.69
N GLY A 11 15.96 -11.08 -7.81
CA GLY A 11 15.08 -10.41 -8.77
C GLY A 11 14.16 -11.43 -9.47
N ASP A 12 14.75 -12.36 -10.22
CA ASP A 12 14.07 -13.49 -10.81
C ASP A 12 14.62 -14.86 -10.35
N ARG A 13 13.97 -15.95 -10.77
CA ARG A 13 14.38 -17.32 -10.41
C ARG A 13 15.77 -17.71 -10.95
N ARG A 14 16.23 -17.07 -12.02
CA ARG A 14 17.50 -17.31 -12.71
C ARG A 14 18.64 -16.44 -12.16
N GLY A 15 18.36 -15.57 -11.19
CA GLY A 15 19.34 -14.64 -10.62
C GLY A 15 19.50 -13.34 -11.42
N GLY A 16 18.59 -13.08 -12.37
CA GLY A 16 18.52 -11.80 -13.07
C GLY A 16 18.08 -10.66 -12.13
N PRO A 17 18.56 -9.43 -12.36
CA PRO A 17 18.16 -8.28 -11.58
C PRO A 17 16.71 -7.88 -11.91
N GLU A 18 15.92 -7.61 -10.88
CA GLU A 18 14.57 -7.08 -11.00
C GLU A 18 14.30 -6.11 -9.86
N VAL A 19 13.48 -5.12 -10.13
CA VAL A 19 12.90 -4.18 -9.15
C VAL A 19 11.42 -3.99 -9.49
N ASP A 20 10.63 -3.37 -8.62
CA ASP A 20 9.21 -3.15 -8.90
C ASP A 20 8.96 -2.55 -10.30
N TYR A 21 9.77 -1.56 -10.69
CA TYR A 21 9.69 -0.88 -11.98
C TYR A 21 9.89 -1.79 -13.22
N THR A 22 10.47 -2.99 -13.06
CA THR A 22 10.58 -3.99 -14.13
C THR A 22 9.53 -5.09 -13.99
N VAL A 23 9.22 -5.48 -12.75
CA VAL A 23 8.23 -6.54 -12.46
C VAL A 23 6.81 -6.07 -12.77
N ASN A 24 6.44 -4.87 -12.33
CA ASN A 24 5.11 -4.29 -12.51
C ASN A 24 4.63 -4.28 -13.97
N PRO A 25 5.39 -3.73 -14.94
CA PRO A 25 5.00 -3.81 -16.35
C PRO A 25 5.03 -5.23 -16.92
N SER A 26 5.96 -6.09 -16.46
CA SER A 26 6.04 -7.48 -16.96
C SER A 26 4.81 -8.32 -16.64
N LEU A 27 4.03 -7.91 -15.63
CA LEU A 27 2.82 -8.58 -15.17
C LEU A 27 1.53 -7.97 -15.75
N GLY A 28 1.63 -6.98 -16.64
CA GLY A 28 0.47 -6.37 -17.30
C GLY A 28 -0.33 -5.38 -16.46
N ILE A 29 0.11 -5.07 -15.24
CA ILE A 29 -0.56 -4.12 -14.33
C ILE A 29 -0.77 -2.74 -14.98
N PRO A 30 0.18 -2.16 -15.73
CA PRO A 30 -0.02 -0.86 -16.35
C PRO A 30 -1.18 -0.77 -17.36
N HIS A 31 -1.62 -1.91 -17.90
CA HIS A 31 -2.77 -1.96 -18.82
C HIS A 31 -4.12 -1.92 -18.11
N ILE A 32 -4.17 -2.22 -16.81
CA ILE A 32 -5.39 -2.16 -15.98
C ILE A 32 -5.41 -0.95 -15.04
N THR A 33 -4.28 -0.23 -14.92
CA THR A 33 -4.15 0.99 -14.12
C THR A 33 -4.30 2.25 -14.98
N GLY A 34 -5.02 3.25 -14.48
CA GLY A 34 -5.18 4.57 -15.11
C GLY A 34 -6.62 4.86 -15.52
N ALA A 35 -6.82 5.99 -16.22
CA ALA A 35 -8.15 6.45 -16.61
C ALA A 35 -8.84 5.45 -17.56
N GLU A 36 -10.13 5.19 -17.32
CA GLU A 36 -10.98 4.41 -18.22
C GLU A 36 -10.98 5.05 -19.63
N GLY A 37 -10.86 4.21 -20.66
CA GLY A 37 -10.74 4.64 -22.06
C GLY A 37 -9.35 5.11 -22.50
N SER A 38 -8.38 5.29 -21.58
CA SER A 38 -7.00 5.62 -21.94
C SER A 38 -6.24 4.40 -22.46
N THR A 39 -5.47 4.58 -23.54
CA THR A 39 -4.57 3.55 -24.09
C THR A 39 -3.15 3.61 -23.50
N GLU A 40 -2.79 4.70 -22.83
CA GLU A 40 -1.43 4.92 -22.30
C GLU A 40 -1.16 4.04 -21.08
N PRO A 41 -0.16 3.16 -21.05
CA PRO A 41 0.13 2.32 -19.88
C PRO A 41 0.56 3.18 -18.68
N VAL A 42 0.02 2.90 -17.49
CA VAL A 42 0.34 3.65 -16.27
C VAL A 42 0.84 2.70 -15.19
N ALA A 43 2.13 2.74 -14.86
CA ALA A 43 2.68 1.98 -13.74
C ALA A 43 2.19 2.52 -12.40
N ASN A 44 2.24 1.69 -11.36
CA ASN A 44 1.95 2.14 -10.00
C ASN A 44 3.08 3.05 -9.50
N ALA A 45 2.72 4.15 -8.84
CA ALA A 45 3.70 5.03 -8.21
C ALA A 45 4.31 4.41 -6.95
N LEU A 46 3.55 3.56 -6.25
CA LEU A 46 4.02 2.79 -5.09
C LEU A 46 4.69 1.49 -5.58
N PRO A 47 5.92 1.17 -5.14
CA PRO A 47 6.59 -0.07 -5.48
C PRO A 47 6.00 -1.25 -4.68
N ALA A 48 4.78 -1.66 -5.06
CA ALA A 48 3.97 -2.61 -4.31
C ALA A 48 4.65 -3.97 -4.13
N TRP A 49 5.35 -4.47 -5.15
CA TRP A 49 6.05 -5.75 -5.14
C TRP A 49 7.26 -5.72 -4.23
N ASP A 50 8.00 -4.62 -4.18
CA ASP A 50 9.12 -4.45 -3.24
C ASP A 50 8.59 -4.45 -1.79
N CYS A 51 7.48 -3.76 -1.53
CA CYS A 51 6.83 -3.74 -0.21
C CYS A 51 6.32 -5.13 0.22
N VAL A 52 5.70 -5.88 -0.70
CA VAL A 52 5.23 -7.25 -0.45
C VAL A 52 6.42 -8.18 -0.20
N ALA A 53 7.44 -8.13 -1.06
CA ALA A 53 8.63 -8.97 -0.92
C ALA A 53 9.37 -8.68 0.39
N GLY A 54 9.50 -7.41 0.79
CA GLY A 54 10.06 -7.04 2.09
C GLY A 54 9.33 -7.69 3.27
N ASN A 55 7.99 -7.70 3.25
CA ASN A 55 7.21 -8.40 4.28
C ASN A 55 7.34 -9.93 4.22
N MET A 56 7.52 -10.50 3.03
CA MET A 56 7.81 -11.93 2.87
C MET A 56 9.20 -12.29 3.39
N VAL A 57 10.20 -11.41 3.25
CA VAL A 57 11.54 -11.58 3.89
C VAL A 57 11.38 -11.64 5.40
N VAL A 58 10.65 -10.71 6.00
CA VAL A 58 10.41 -10.71 7.46
C VAL A 58 9.66 -11.97 7.89
N SER A 59 8.58 -12.33 7.18
CA SER A 59 7.76 -13.50 7.52
C SER A 59 8.54 -14.81 7.43
N SER A 60 9.36 -14.96 6.39
CA SER A 60 10.21 -16.13 6.22
C SER A 60 11.33 -16.20 7.25
N LEU A 61 11.96 -15.07 7.59
CA LEU A 61 12.94 -14.99 8.66
C LEU A 61 12.34 -15.42 10.00
N LEU A 62 11.16 -14.91 10.35
CA LEU A 62 10.47 -15.27 11.59
C LEU A 62 10.04 -16.75 11.62
N ALA A 63 9.57 -17.29 10.48
CA ALA A 63 9.24 -18.70 10.37
C ALA A 63 10.48 -19.60 10.54
N ALA A 64 11.58 -19.22 9.90
CA ALA A 64 12.86 -19.93 9.99
C ALA A 64 13.48 -19.85 11.39
N GLU A 65 13.36 -18.71 12.05
CA GLU A 65 13.81 -18.49 13.42
C GLU A 65 13.02 -19.37 14.40
N ARG A 66 11.70 -19.47 14.19
CA ARG A 66 10.85 -20.35 14.98
C ARG A 66 11.15 -21.84 14.77
N ASP A 67 11.62 -22.24 13.59
CA ASP A 67 12.13 -23.60 13.38
C ASP A 67 13.46 -23.80 14.10
N ARG A 68 14.39 -22.85 13.96
CA ARG A 68 15.68 -22.88 14.65
C ARG A 68 15.55 -23.00 16.16
N LEU A 69 14.60 -22.30 16.78
CA LEU A 69 14.32 -22.40 18.21
C LEU A 69 13.90 -23.82 18.65
N ARG A 70 13.35 -24.63 17.75
CA ARG A 70 12.95 -26.01 18.02
C ARG A 70 14.02 -27.03 17.66
N THR A 71 14.77 -26.77 16.60
CA THR A 71 15.67 -27.76 16.00
C THR A 71 17.15 -27.48 16.25
N GLY A 72 17.48 -26.26 16.68
CA GLY A 72 18.86 -25.75 16.77
C GLY A 72 19.53 -25.48 15.42
N ARG A 73 18.81 -25.65 14.30
CA ARG A 73 19.39 -25.56 12.95
C ARG A 73 19.00 -24.27 12.26
N GLY A 74 19.97 -23.67 11.58
CA GLY A 74 19.73 -22.60 10.62
C GLY A 74 19.12 -23.13 9.33
N GLN A 75 18.81 -22.22 8.40
CA GLN A 75 18.32 -22.57 7.08
C GLN A 75 18.51 -21.41 6.10
N ASP A 76 18.63 -21.77 4.82
CA ASP A 76 18.57 -20.83 3.72
C ASP A 76 17.13 -20.77 3.21
N VAL A 77 16.57 -19.56 3.14
CA VAL A 77 15.27 -19.30 2.51
C VAL A 77 15.52 -18.42 1.30
N GLU A 78 15.08 -18.87 0.13
CA GLU A 78 15.28 -18.14 -1.12
C GLU A 78 13.96 -17.99 -1.87
N PHE A 79 13.70 -16.78 -2.38
CA PHE A 79 12.61 -16.53 -3.31
C PHE A 79 12.92 -15.35 -4.22
N ALA A 80 12.13 -15.19 -5.30
CA ALA A 80 12.29 -14.12 -6.27
C ALA A 80 11.19 -13.08 -6.15
N LEU A 81 11.50 -11.80 -6.42
CA LEU A 81 10.54 -10.71 -6.47
C LEU A 81 9.43 -11.00 -7.50
N LYS A 82 9.80 -11.50 -8.68
CA LYS A 82 8.83 -11.93 -9.70
C LYS A 82 7.86 -13.01 -9.21
N ASP A 83 8.34 -13.96 -8.42
CA ASP A 83 7.50 -15.04 -7.88
C ASP A 83 6.56 -14.52 -6.79
N ALA A 84 7.03 -13.60 -5.94
CA ALA A 84 6.19 -12.93 -4.95
C ALA A 84 5.03 -12.18 -5.61
N ALA A 85 5.32 -11.42 -6.67
CA ALA A 85 4.32 -10.69 -7.43
C ALA A 85 3.35 -11.63 -8.16
N ALA A 86 3.85 -12.69 -8.81
CA ALA A 86 3.02 -13.70 -9.47
C ALA A 86 2.06 -14.40 -8.50
N ALA A 87 2.54 -14.72 -7.29
CA ALA A 87 1.70 -15.30 -6.24
C ALA A 87 0.55 -14.36 -5.84
N VAL A 88 0.84 -13.06 -5.64
CA VAL A 88 -0.20 -12.07 -5.30
C VAL A 88 -1.23 -11.93 -6.42
N ILE A 89 -0.81 -11.86 -7.68
CA ILE A 89 -1.74 -11.81 -8.83
C ILE A 89 -2.63 -13.07 -8.87
N GLY A 90 -2.06 -14.23 -8.55
CA GLY A 90 -2.82 -15.47 -8.37
C GLY A 90 -3.85 -15.37 -7.23
N HIS A 91 -3.44 -14.90 -6.05
CA HIS A 91 -4.33 -14.72 -4.89
C HIS A 91 -5.46 -13.72 -5.15
N LEU A 92 -5.24 -12.72 -5.99
CA LEU A 92 -6.24 -11.73 -6.41
C LEU A 92 -7.15 -12.25 -7.54
N GLY A 93 -7.02 -13.51 -7.94
CA GLY A 93 -7.85 -14.13 -8.98
C GLY A 93 -7.56 -13.68 -10.40
N MET A 94 -6.57 -12.81 -10.61
CA MET A 94 -6.24 -12.24 -11.93
C MET A 94 -5.73 -13.30 -12.92
N ILE A 95 -5.05 -14.34 -12.44
CA ILE A 95 -4.67 -15.49 -13.29
C ILE A 95 -5.93 -16.18 -13.81
N GLY A 96 -6.91 -16.45 -12.94
CA GLY A 96 -8.16 -17.09 -13.34
C GLY A 96 -8.93 -16.22 -14.33
N GLU A 97 -9.04 -14.93 -14.05
CA GLU A 97 -9.67 -14.00 -14.99
C GLU A 97 -9.02 -14.01 -16.37
N ALA A 98 -7.70 -13.87 -16.44
CA ALA A 98 -6.96 -13.77 -17.70
C ALA A 98 -6.89 -15.10 -18.49
N THR A 99 -7.18 -16.24 -17.84
CA THR A 99 -7.12 -17.57 -18.48
C THR A 99 -8.48 -18.17 -18.79
N ILE A 100 -9.54 -17.75 -18.08
CA ILE A 100 -10.90 -18.26 -18.26
C ILE A 100 -11.73 -17.34 -19.17
N TYR A 101 -11.55 -16.02 -19.07
CA TYR A 101 -12.29 -15.07 -19.89
C TYR A 101 -11.48 -14.65 -21.12
N ASP A 102 -12.14 -14.62 -22.28
CA ASP A 102 -11.51 -14.15 -23.53
C ASP A 102 -11.27 -12.62 -23.55
N GLN A 103 -11.91 -11.87 -22.64
CA GLN A 103 -11.77 -10.43 -22.56
C GLN A 103 -10.64 -10.05 -21.59
N GLN A 104 -9.69 -9.26 -22.09
CA GLN A 104 -8.67 -8.64 -21.27
C GLN A 104 -9.29 -7.59 -20.34
N ARG A 105 -8.96 -7.63 -19.04
CA ARG A 105 -9.32 -6.57 -18.10
C ARG A 105 -8.84 -5.22 -18.62
N GLY A 106 -9.75 -4.25 -18.67
CA GLY A 106 -9.44 -2.87 -19.04
C GLY A 106 -9.19 -1.98 -17.83
N LYS A 107 -8.86 -0.73 -18.09
CA LYS A 107 -8.77 0.32 -17.06
C LYS A 107 -10.14 0.70 -16.56
N SER A 108 -10.26 0.96 -15.27
CA SER A 108 -11.52 1.36 -14.63
C SER A 108 -11.44 2.73 -13.95
N GLY A 109 -10.39 3.51 -14.22
CA GLY A 109 -10.18 4.79 -13.55
C GLY A 109 -10.10 4.61 -12.05
N ASN A 110 -10.95 5.34 -11.33
CA ASN A 110 -11.07 5.27 -9.88
C ASN A 110 -12.26 4.39 -9.42
N SER A 111 -12.92 3.67 -10.33
CA SER A 111 -13.97 2.72 -9.95
C SER A 111 -13.36 1.51 -9.25
N VAL A 112 -14.04 1.00 -8.22
CA VAL A 112 -13.63 -0.25 -7.56
C VAL A 112 -14.05 -1.44 -8.43
N TYR A 113 -13.08 -2.12 -9.03
CA TYR A 113 -13.35 -3.25 -9.93
C TYR A 113 -14.20 -4.34 -9.27
N GLY A 114 -15.28 -4.73 -9.95
CA GLY A 114 -16.19 -5.79 -9.51
C GLY A 114 -17.18 -5.38 -8.41
N ALA A 115 -17.20 -4.12 -8.00
CA ALA A 115 -18.09 -3.61 -6.96
C ALA A 115 -18.52 -2.16 -7.22
N TYR A 116 -19.29 -1.57 -6.29
CA TYR A 116 -19.57 -0.13 -6.35
C TYR A 116 -18.59 0.67 -5.49
N GLY A 117 -17.78 1.46 -6.16
CA GLY A 117 -17.03 2.55 -5.55
C GLY A 117 -16.65 3.52 -6.64
N GLN A 118 -16.80 4.82 -6.39
CA GLN A 118 -16.59 5.85 -7.40
C GLN A 118 -16.14 7.15 -6.76
N ASP A 119 -15.33 7.91 -7.50
CA ASP A 119 -14.98 9.28 -7.15
C ASP A 119 -15.86 10.34 -7.81
N PHE A 120 -16.08 11.44 -7.08
CA PHE A 120 -16.90 12.56 -7.50
C PHE A 120 -16.22 13.90 -7.17
N GLU A 121 -16.34 14.85 -8.08
CA GLU A 121 -15.97 16.25 -7.84
C GLU A 121 -17.08 16.97 -7.06
N CYS A 122 -16.66 17.80 -6.12
CA CYS A 122 -17.51 18.59 -5.25
C CYS A 122 -17.53 20.06 -5.68
N ALA A 123 -18.51 20.83 -5.20
CA ALA A 123 -18.67 22.25 -5.52
C ALA A 123 -17.46 23.13 -5.11
N CYS A 124 -16.64 22.65 -4.18
CA CYS A 124 -15.41 23.33 -3.75
C CYS A 124 -14.18 23.02 -4.63
N GLY A 125 -14.34 22.25 -5.71
CA GLY A 125 -13.23 21.76 -6.55
C GLY A 125 -12.47 20.57 -5.95
N GLY A 126 -12.80 20.16 -4.72
CA GLY A 126 -12.27 18.95 -4.11
C GLY A 126 -12.90 17.69 -4.71
N ARG A 127 -12.25 16.54 -4.53
CA ARG A 127 -12.72 15.24 -5.02
C ARG A 127 -12.78 14.23 -3.88
N VAL A 128 -13.81 13.40 -3.86
CA VAL A 128 -14.01 12.35 -2.86
C VAL A 128 -14.23 11.01 -3.54
N VAL A 129 -13.86 9.91 -2.88
CA VAL A 129 -14.31 8.56 -3.23
C VAL A 129 -15.38 8.11 -2.25
N VAL A 130 -16.42 7.43 -2.72
CA VAL A 130 -17.42 6.74 -1.90
C VAL A 130 -17.51 5.28 -2.28
N ILE A 131 -17.71 4.43 -1.29
CA ILE A 131 -17.66 2.97 -1.43
C ILE A 131 -18.95 2.34 -0.91
N GLY A 132 -19.57 1.50 -1.74
CA GLY A 132 -20.79 0.76 -1.47
C GLY A 132 -20.64 -0.75 -1.68
N LEU A 133 -19.61 -1.35 -1.08
CA LEU A 133 -19.31 -2.79 -1.19
C LEU A 133 -20.44 -3.63 -0.59
N THR A 134 -20.69 -3.45 0.71
CA THR A 134 -21.76 -4.17 1.42
C THR A 134 -23.11 -3.53 1.19
N LEU A 135 -24.18 -4.32 1.28
CA LEU A 135 -25.56 -3.83 1.21
C LEU A 135 -25.85 -2.72 2.23
N ARG A 136 -25.24 -2.80 3.41
CA ARG A 136 -25.32 -1.76 4.45
C ARG A 136 -24.71 -0.45 3.97
N GLN A 137 -23.49 -0.48 3.41
CA GLN A 137 -22.82 0.70 2.88
C GLN A 137 -23.59 1.29 1.70
N TRP A 138 -24.05 0.44 0.77
CA TRP A 138 -24.85 0.85 -0.38
C TRP A 138 -26.11 1.61 0.06
N ARG A 139 -26.94 1.00 0.90
CA ARG A 139 -28.17 1.65 1.41
C ARG A 139 -27.87 2.88 2.27
N GLY A 140 -26.77 2.86 3.01
CA GLY A 140 -26.26 4.02 3.75
C GLY A 140 -25.97 5.20 2.82
N LEU A 141 -25.28 4.96 1.71
CA LEU A 141 -25.01 5.97 0.69
C LEU A 141 -26.31 6.53 0.11
N LEU A 142 -27.26 5.65 -0.28
CA LEU A 142 -28.56 6.09 -0.83
C LEU A 142 -29.31 7.02 0.13
N LYS A 143 -29.27 6.68 1.42
CA LYS A 143 -29.92 7.47 2.47
C LYS A 143 -29.20 8.81 2.69
N ALA A 144 -27.88 8.81 2.77
CA ALA A 144 -27.10 10.01 3.04
C ALA A 144 -27.17 11.04 1.89
N THR A 145 -27.35 10.56 0.66
CA THR A 145 -27.48 11.41 -0.53
C THR A 145 -28.93 11.67 -0.94
N ASP A 146 -29.91 11.07 -0.25
CA ASP A 146 -31.33 11.10 -0.63
C ASP A 146 -31.57 10.66 -2.09
N LYS A 147 -30.95 9.54 -2.50
CA LYS A 147 -31.02 8.99 -3.87
C LYS A 147 -31.74 7.65 -3.99
N ALA A 148 -32.40 7.23 -2.90
CA ALA A 148 -33.09 5.95 -2.87
C ALA A 148 -34.21 5.85 -3.93
N GLN A 149 -34.91 6.94 -4.23
CA GLN A 149 -36.00 6.91 -5.21
C GLN A 149 -35.47 6.85 -6.66
N GLU A 150 -34.43 7.62 -6.98
CA GLU A 150 -33.81 7.60 -8.30
C GLU A 150 -33.18 6.24 -8.61
N ILE A 151 -32.53 5.61 -7.62
CA ILE A 151 -32.03 4.23 -7.76
C ILE A 151 -33.18 3.25 -7.99
N LYS A 152 -34.28 3.33 -7.24
CA LYS A 152 -35.45 2.47 -7.49
C LYS A 152 -36.03 2.64 -8.90
N ASN A 153 -36.05 3.86 -9.41
CA ASN A 153 -36.51 4.12 -10.77
C ASN A 153 -35.54 3.50 -11.81
N LEU A 154 -34.23 3.53 -11.53
CA LEU A 154 -33.21 2.87 -12.36
C LEU A 154 -33.36 1.34 -12.31
N GLU A 155 -33.55 0.75 -11.13
CA GLU A 155 -33.83 -0.68 -10.94
C GLU A 155 -35.06 -1.13 -11.74
N GLN A 156 -36.16 -0.36 -11.70
CA GLN A 156 -37.35 -0.64 -12.49
C GLN A 156 -37.10 -0.57 -14.00
N LYS A 157 -36.32 0.41 -14.46
CA LYS A 157 -35.96 0.57 -15.88
C LYS A 157 -35.09 -0.58 -16.37
N LEU A 158 -34.13 -1.03 -15.55
CA LEU A 158 -33.20 -2.11 -15.88
C LEU A 158 -33.80 -3.51 -15.64
N ASN A 159 -34.93 -3.60 -14.92
CA ASN A 159 -35.57 -4.84 -14.49
C ASN A 159 -34.62 -5.77 -13.70
N LEU A 160 -33.86 -5.19 -12.76
CA LEU A 160 -32.93 -5.89 -11.86
C LEU A 160 -32.82 -5.15 -10.52
N SER A 161 -32.15 -5.79 -9.56
CA SER A 161 -31.95 -5.24 -8.22
C SER A 161 -30.50 -4.78 -8.04
N LEU A 162 -30.29 -3.50 -7.76
CA LEU A 162 -28.98 -2.92 -7.45
C LEU A 162 -28.56 -3.18 -6.00
N ASP A 163 -29.32 -3.96 -5.23
CA ASP A 163 -28.82 -4.62 -4.01
C ASP A 163 -27.75 -5.69 -4.35
N ASP A 164 -27.70 -6.21 -5.58
CA ASP A 164 -26.64 -7.09 -6.07
C ASP A 164 -25.39 -6.29 -6.47
N GLU A 165 -24.22 -6.73 -6.01
CA GLU A 165 -22.94 -6.03 -6.25
C GLU A 165 -22.48 -6.10 -7.71
N GLY A 166 -22.70 -7.24 -8.37
CA GLY A 166 -22.33 -7.44 -9.77
C GLY A 166 -23.14 -6.50 -10.67
N TYR A 167 -24.44 -6.38 -10.43
CA TYR A 167 -25.27 -5.43 -11.19
C TYR A 167 -24.89 -3.97 -10.91
N ARG A 168 -24.43 -3.62 -9.70
CA ARG A 168 -23.90 -2.27 -9.45
C ARG A 168 -22.62 -2.00 -10.24
N TRP A 169 -21.76 -3.00 -10.42
CA TRP A 169 -20.55 -2.86 -11.23
C TRP A 169 -20.89 -2.68 -12.73
N GLU A 170 -21.80 -3.50 -13.25
CA GLU A 170 -22.25 -3.46 -14.64
C GLU A 170 -22.90 -2.11 -15.00
N HIS A 171 -23.75 -1.59 -14.11
CA HIS A 171 -24.48 -0.33 -14.29
C HIS A 171 -23.88 0.85 -13.54
N ARG A 172 -22.58 0.78 -13.21
CA ARG A 172 -21.89 1.82 -12.42
C ARG A 172 -21.99 3.19 -13.06
N HIS A 173 -21.99 3.29 -14.39
CA HIS A 173 -22.03 4.56 -15.11
C HIS A 173 -23.38 5.27 -14.93
N GLU A 174 -24.49 4.54 -15.07
CA GLU A 174 -25.84 5.06 -14.82
C GLU A 174 -26.02 5.45 -13.35
N ILE A 175 -25.45 4.67 -12.43
CA ILE A 175 -25.46 5.00 -10.99
C ILE A 175 -24.64 6.28 -10.74
N ASN A 176 -23.46 6.40 -11.36
CA ASN A 176 -22.58 7.55 -11.22
C ASN A 176 -23.28 8.84 -11.65
N ASP A 177 -24.05 8.81 -12.75
CA ASP A 177 -24.80 9.97 -13.23
C ASP A 177 -25.83 10.48 -12.21
N ILE A 178 -26.47 9.57 -11.46
CA ILE A 178 -27.42 9.92 -10.40
C ILE A 178 -26.71 10.67 -9.26
N PHE A 179 -25.54 10.18 -8.82
CA PHE A 179 -24.79 10.80 -7.72
C PHE A 179 -23.99 12.04 -8.13
N ARG A 180 -23.54 12.14 -9.38
CA ARG A 180 -22.68 13.22 -9.87
C ARG A 180 -23.29 14.59 -9.61
N SER A 181 -24.58 14.75 -9.86
CA SER A 181 -25.30 16.00 -9.60
C SER A 181 -25.34 16.36 -8.10
N TRP A 182 -25.44 15.36 -7.23
CA TRP A 182 -25.52 15.57 -5.79
C TRP A 182 -24.21 16.10 -5.21
N PHE A 183 -23.08 15.50 -5.62
CA PHE A 183 -21.74 15.91 -5.18
C PHE A 183 -21.34 17.26 -5.79
N ALA A 184 -21.61 17.49 -7.07
CA ALA A 184 -21.25 18.74 -7.76
C ALA A 184 -21.89 20.00 -7.15
N GLN A 185 -22.98 19.84 -6.40
CA GLN A 185 -23.71 20.95 -5.74
C GLN A 185 -23.28 21.19 -4.28
N ARG A 186 -22.42 20.35 -3.72
CA ARG A 186 -22.06 20.38 -2.29
C ARG A 186 -20.57 20.47 -2.09
N LYS A 187 -20.12 21.24 -1.10
CA LYS A 187 -18.74 21.20 -0.62
C LYS A 187 -18.58 19.98 0.28
N ILE A 188 -17.34 19.50 0.43
CA ILE A 188 -17.06 18.35 1.31
C ILE A 188 -17.51 18.62 2.75
N SER A 189 -17.29 19.85 3.24
CA SER A 189 -17.74 20.31 4.56
C SER A 189 -19.24 20.18 4.81
N ASP A 190 -20.05 20.17 3.74
CA ASP A 190 -21.50 20.17 3.85
C ASP A 190 -22.06 18.77 4.19
N PHE A 191 -21.29 17.71 3.91
CA PHE A 191 -21.73 16.33 4.09
C PHE A 191 -20.78 15.43 4.89
N GLU A 192 -19.51 15.82 5.08
CA GLU A 192 -18.51 14.96 5.71
C GLU A 192 -18.95 14.43 7.08
N LYS A 193 -19.54 15.30 7.90
CA LYS A 193 -20.01 14.92 9.23
C LYS A 193 -21.11 13.88 9.14
N SER A 194 -22.08 14.11 8.25
CA SER A 194 -23.19 13.18 8.01
C SER A 194 -22.68 11.83 7.52
N PHE A 195 -21.73 11.81 6.59
CA PHE A 195 -21.15 10.58 6.08
C PHE A 195 -20.43 9.79 7.18
N ASN A 196 -19.68 10.48 8.05
CA ASN A 196 -19.04 9.87 9.21
C ASN A 196 -20.05 9.35 10.23
N ASP A 197 -21.09 10.13 10.56
CA ASP A 197 -22.16 9.72 11.48
C ASP A 197 -22.93 8.50 10.96
N PHE A 198 -23.10 8.37 9.64
CA PHE A 198 -23.71 7.21 9.00
C PHE A 198 -22.76 6.00 8.87
N GLY A 199 -21.48 6.15 9.21
CA GLY A 199 -20.46 5.12 9.07
C GLY A 199 -20.22 4.71 7.62
N LEU A 200 -20.33 5.67 6.69
CA LEU A 200 -20.04 5.40 5.28
C LEU A 200 -18.54 5.24 5.06
N THR A 201 -18.18 4.42 4.07
CA THR A 201 -16.80 4.27 3.64
C THR A 201 -16.53 5.25 2.52
N TRP A 202 -15.80 6.32 2.83
CA TRP A 202 -15.47 7.38 1.90
C TRP A 202 -14.16 8.04 2.31
N SER A 203 -13.52 8.76 1.39
CA SER A 203 -12.35 9.58 1.69
C SER A 203 -12.17 10.70 0.67
N ARG A 204 -11.32 11.68 1.00
CA ARG A 204 -10.94 12.77 0.11
C ARG A 204 -9.70 12.38 -0.70
N PHE A 205 -9.64 12.80 -1.96
CA PHE A 205 -8.39 12.79 -2.70
C PHE A 205 -7.52 13.93 -2.18
N ARG A 206 -6.28 13.61 -1.83
CA ARG A 206 -5.28 14.55 -1.31
C ARG A 206 -3.95 14.30 -1.98
N THR A 207 -3.20 15.37 -2.21
CA THR A 207 -1.74 15.28 -2.34
C THR A 207 -1.13 14.84 -1.01
N THR A 208 0.10 14.29 -1.03
CA THR A 208 0.81 13.93 0.20
C THR A 208 0.97 15.13 1.14
N LYS A 209 1.16 16.33 0.57
CA LYS A 209 1.27 17.57 1.35
C LYS A 209 -0.04 17.88 2.08
N GLU A 210 -1.17 17.85 1.38
CA GLU A 210 -2.49 18.06 1.98
C GLU A 210 -2.81 16.99 3.01
N ALA A 211 -2.48 15.71 2.75
CA ALA A 211 -2.67 14.63 3.72
C ALA A 211 -1.93 14.91 5.03
N ILE A 212 -0.64 15.26 4.95
CA ILE A 212 0.18 15.61 6.13
C ILE A 212 -0.38 16.83 6.88
N THR A 213 -0.88 17.84 6.17
CA THR A 213 -1.30 19.10 6.81
C THR A 213 -2.76 19.12 7.26
N GLU A 214 -3.63 18.32 6.64
CA GLU A 214 -5.08 18.36 6.88
C GLU A 214 -5.63 17.09 7.54
N ASP A 215 -4.97 15.93 7.39
CA ASP A 215 -5.36 14.67 8.05
C ASP A 215 -4.60 14.49 9.35
N LYS A 216 -5.02 15.27 10.36
CA LYS A 216 -4.33 15.31 11.65
C LYS A 216 -4.34 13.95 12.35
N ASP A 217 -5.47 13.23 12.29
CA ASP A 217 -5.61 11.89 12.88
C ASP A 217 -4.60 10.89 12.31
N THR A 218 -4.36 10.91 11.00
CA THR A 218 -3.37 10.04 10.36
C THR A 218 -1.94 10.46 10.65
N PHE A 219 -1.68 11.78 10.73
CA PHE A 219 -0.33 12.34 10.83
C PHE A 219 -0.05 13.07 12.14
N THR A 220 -0.39 14.35 12.26
CA THR A 220 0.10 15.21 13.35
C THR A 220 -0.31 14.77 14.76
N ASP A 221 -1.48 14.14 14.87
CA ASP A 221 -2.06 13.67 16.14
C ASP A 221 -1.78 12.16 16.34
N ASN A 222 -1.18 11.50 15.35
CA ASN A 222 -0.87 10.08 15.40
C ASN A 222 0.40 9.81 16.22
N PRO A 223 0.32 9.05 17.33
CA PRO A 223 1.47 8.77 18.20
C PRO A 223 2.53 7.85 17.57
N MET A 224 2.32 7.38 16.34
CA MET A 224 3.32 6.65 15.56
C MET A 224 4.42 7.58 15.01
N PHE A 225 4.17 8.89 14.87
CA PHE A 225 5.16 9.81 14.33
C PHE A 225 5.86 10.61 15.42
N GLU A 226 7.16 10.80 15.23
CA GLU A 226 7.95 11.76 16.01
C GLU A 226 8.65 12.74 15.06
N THR A 227 8.66 14.03 15.38
CA THR A 227 9.42 15.02 14.60
C THR A 227 10.88 15.01 15.03
N LEU A 228 11.77 14.56 14.15
CA LEU A 228 13.20 14.49 14.42
C LEU A 228 13.95 15.57 13.63
N ASN A 229 15.04 16.09 14.21
CA ASN A 229 15.93 17.07 13.56
C ASN A 229 17.11 16.39 12.84
N PHE A 230 17.29 16.69 11.57
CA PHE A 230 18.33 16.14 10.71
C PHE A 230 19.32 17.25 10.33
N GLU A 231 20.59 17.02 10.66
CA GLU A 231 21.69 17.93 10.32
C GLU A 231 21.73 18.17 8.80
N GLY A 232 21.69 19.45 8.39
CA GLY A 232 21.71 19.84 6.98
C GLY A 232 20.40 19.67 6.19
N ILE A 233 19.36 19.04 6.77
CA ILE A 233 18.08 18.75 6.09
C ILE A 233 16.91 19.49 6.77
N GLY A 234 16.94 19.64 8.10
CA GLY A 234 15.87 20.25 8.89
C GLY A 234 15.06 19.22 9.67
N GLN A 235 13.82 19.58 10.03
CA GLN A 235 12.96 18.73 10.87
C GLN A 235 11.81 18.14 10.05
N TYR A 236 11.51 16.86 10.25
CA TYR A 236 10.34 16.21 9.66
C TYR A 236 9.86 15.02 10.50
N MET A 237 8.60 14.60 10.27
CA MET A 237 7.98 13.46 10.95
C MET A 237 8.61 12.14 10.49
N VAL A 238 8.98 11.31 11.45
CA VAL A 238 9.56 9.98 11.24
C VAL A 238 8.64 8.95 11.87
N PRO A 239 8.19 7.92 11.12
CA PRO A 239 7.37 6.87 11.69
C PRO A 239 8.21 5.93 12.56
N ARG A 240 7.65 5.50 13.70
CA ARG A 240 8.02 4.25 14.36
C ARG A 240 7.19 3.08 13.80
N SER A 241 7.38 1.88 14.32
CA SER A 241 6.54 0.73 13.98
C SER A 241 5.05 1.03 14.25
N PRO A 242 4.13 0.74 13.31
CA PRO A 242 2.69 0.83 13.55
C PRO A 242 2.16 -0.30 14.45
N LEU A 243 2.99 -1.33 14.71
CA LEU A 243 2.62 -2.48 15.51
C LEU A 243 2.84 -2.18 17.01
N GLU A 244 1.79 -2.43 17.79
CA GLU A 244 1.76 -2.33 19.25
C GLU A 244 1.75 -3.73 19.87
N PHE A 245 2.72 -4.03 20.73
CA PHE A 245 2.84 -5.33 21.39
C PHE A 245 2.50 -5.20 22.87
N SER A 246 1.53 -5.98 23.37
CA SER A 246 1.06 -5.87 24.76
C SER A 246 2.14 -6.11 25.83
N ASN A 247 3.24 -6.75 25.46
CA ASN A 247 4.31 -7.16 26.38
C ASN A 247 5.57 -6.29 26.27
N TYR A 248 5.59 -5.30 25.36
CA TYR A 248 6.78 -4.49 25.10
C TYR A 248 6.37 -3.04 24.87
N ASP A 249 7.14 -2.12 25.46
CA ASP A 249 6.98 -0.72 25.15
C ASP A 249 7.32 -0.45 23.67
N PRO A 250 6.64 0.52 23.04
CA PRO A 250 6.95 0.87 21.67
C PRO A 250 8.37 1.41 21.53
N LEU A 251 9.06 0.99 20.47
CA LEU A 251 10.36 1.56 20.14
C LEU A 251 10.15 2.97 19.57
N PRO A 252 10.97 3.96 19.98
CA PRO A 252 10.87 5.32 19.48
C PRO A 252 11.27 5.37 18.00
N ALA A 253 10.85 6.43 17.31
CA ALA A 253 11.36 6.72 15.98
C ALA A 253 12.86 7.01 16.04
N GLN A 254 13.61 6.48 15.07
CA GLN A 254 15.07 6.63 15.04
C GLN A 254 15.53 7.27 13.74
N LYS A 255 16.63 8.02 13.82
CA LYS A 255 17.31 8.52 12.61
C LYS A 255 18.02 7.35 11.92
N PRO A 256 18.07 7.32 10.58
CA PRO A 256 18.91 6.38 9.88
C PRO A 256 20.39 6.67 10.22
N PRO A 257 21.24 5.63 10.28
CA PRO A 257 22.65 5.83 10.52
C PRO A 257 23.33 6.56 9.36
N LYS A 258 24.35 7.37 9.68
CA LYS A 258 25.28 7.90 8.68
C LYS A 258 26.08 6.76 8.03
N LEU A 259 26.55 6.96 6.80
CA LEU A 259 27.36 5.97 6.10
C LEU A 259 28.67 5.77 6.89
N GLY A 260 28.89 4.56 7.43
CA GLY A 260 30.07 4.23 8.23
C GLY A 260 29.97 4.61 9.72
N GLN A 261 28.79 5.03 10.20
CA GLN A 261 28.58 5.45 11.59
C GLN A 261 29.01 4.39 12.62
N HIS A 262 28.72 3.12 12.34
CA HIS A 262 28.97 2.00 13.26
C HIS A 262 30.16 1.14 12.85
N THR A 263 31.02 1.58 11.92
CA THR A 263 32.14 0.76 11.40
C THR A 263 33.08 0.31 12.53
N GLU A 264 33.60 1.24 13.32
CA GLU A 264 34.55 0.93 14.40
C GLU A 264 33.88 0.17 15.54
N GLU A 265 32.65 0.54 15.90
CA GLU A 265 31.83 -0.17 16.91
C GLU A 265 31.67 -1.65 16.53
N ILE A 266 31.29 -1.96 15.29
CA ILE A 266 31.10 -3.35 14.86
C ILE A 266 32.44 -4.11 14.85
N LEU A 267 33.53 -3.50 14.36
CA LEU A 267 34.83 -4.16 14.29
C LEU A 267 35.43 -4.42 15.70
N GLY A 268 35.31 -3.45 16.61
CA GLY A 268 35.82 -3.56 17.97
C GLY A 268 34.91 -4.37 18.89
N ASP A 269 33.63 -4.03 18.95
CA ASP A 269 32.71 -4.57 19.97
C ASP A 269 32.07 -5.90 19.53
N ILE A 270 31.81 -6.10 18.24
CA ILE A 270 31.19 -7.34 17.75
C ILE A 270 32.24 -8.32 17.24
N MET A 271 33.15 -7.87 16.37
CA MET A 271 34.18 -8.73 15.79
C MET A 271 35.41 -8.91 16.68
N LYS A 272 35.53 -8.11 17.75
CA LYS A 272 36.63 -8.21 18.74
C LYS A 272 38.03 -8.00 18.15
N LEU A 273 38.14 -7.16 17.13
CA LEU A 273 39.43 -6.78 16.54
C LEU A 273 40.17 -5.76 17.41
N GLY A 274 41.50 -5.85 17.43
CA GLY A 274 42.36 -4.86 18.09
C GLY A 274 42.48 -3.56 17.30
N SER A 275 42.80 -2.46 17.97
CA SER A 275 42.93 -1.13 17.33
C SER A 275 43.92 -1.09 16.17
N GLY A 276 45.01 -1.86 16.23
CA GLY A 276 45.96 -1.98 15.12
C GLY A 276 45.40 -2.69 13.89
N GLU A 277 44.58 -3.72 14.09
CA GLU A 277 43.90 -4.43 13.00
C GLU A 277 42.83 -3.55 12.35
N ILE A 278 42.06 -2.84 13.18
CA ILE A 278 41.08 -1.85 12.73
C ILE A 278 41.77 -0.75 11.92
N GLY A 279 42.87 -0.19 12.43
CA GLY A 279 43.67 0.80 11.73
C GLY A 279 44.13 0.32 10.35
N ALA A 280 44.63 -0.91 10.25
CA ALA A 280 45.02 -1.49 8.97
C ALA A 280 43.85 -1.63 7.96
N LEU A 281 42.63 -1.88 8.43
CA LEU A 281 41.44 -1.93 7.57
C LEU A 281 41.04 -0.55 7.04
N PHE A 282 41.23 0.51 7.83
CA PHE A 282 41.06 1.89 7.37
C PHE A 282 42.17 2.32 6.41
N ASP A 283 43.43 2.04 6.75
CA ASP A 283 44.60 2.40 5.93
C ASP A 283 44.57 1.72 4.55
N SER A 284 44.06 0.49 4.48
CA SER A 284 43.87 -0.25 3.22
C SER A 284 42.63 0.18 2.41
N GLY A 285 41.77 1.03 2.96
CA GLY A 285 40.51 1.43 2.33
C GLY A 285 39.44 0.33 2.30
N THR A 286 39.62 -0.75 3.07
CA THR A 286 38.63 -1.83 3.18
C THR A 286 37.36 -1.36 3.89
N VAL A 287 37.51 -0.46 4.87
CA VAL A 287 36.42 0.18 5.60
C VAL A 287 36.59 1.70 5.63
N GLY A 288 35.50 2.42 5.90
CA GLY A 288 35.48 3.88 5.95
C GLY A 288 34.76 4.44 7.17
N SER A 289 35.15 5.65 7.57
CA SER A 289 34.57 6.37 8.71
C SER A 289 33.26 7.04 8.32
N SER A 290 32.50 7.47 9.34
CA SER A 290 31.25 8.20 9.13
C SER A 290 31.42 9.38 8.17
N LYS A 291 30.57 9.47 7.16
CA LYS A 291 30.40 10.65 6.28
C LYS A 291 29.05 11.31 6.49
#